data_AF-A0A9D6DWR7-F1
#
_entry.id   AF-A0A9D6DWR7-F1
#
_cell.length_a   1.000
_cell.length_b   1.000
_cell.length_c   1.000
_cell.angle_alpha   90.00
_cell.angle_beta   90.00
_cell.angle_gamma   90.00
#
_symmetry.space_group_name_H-M   'P 1'
#
loop_
_entity.id
_entity.type
_entity.pdbx_description
1 polymer ?
#
loop_
_entity_poly.entity_id
_entity_poly.type
_entity_poly.pdbx_seq_one_letter_code
_entity_poly.pdbx_strand_id
1 'polypeptide(L)' 'MYERILIPVDNSRHSKAAVTWGVRLARSFGSSITGLHVFAARLHDDRFKQMEVTLPERYQEEKTLSHQRLVHKD' A
#
# COMPACT_ATOMS: atom_id res chain seq x y z
N MET A 1 -28.30 11.97 1.68
CA MET A 1 -27.46 11.15 0.77
C MET A 1 -25.99 11.42 1.13
N TYR A 2 -25.03 10.55 0.77
CA TYR A 2 -23.61 10.81 1.06
C TYR A 2 -23.04 11.89 0.13
N GLU A 3 -22.41 12.92 0.70
CA GLU A 3 -21.77 14.01 -0.09
C GLU A 3 -20.26 13.77 -0.31
N ARG A 4 -19.62 13.07 0.62
CA ARG A 4 -18.18 12.76 0.62
C ARG A 4 -17.97 11.30 0.99
N ILE A 5 -17.23 10.57 0.17
CA ILE A 5 -16.98 9.13 0.33
C ILE A 5 -15.47 8.91 0.48
N LEU A 6 -15.05 8.34 1.60
CA LEU A 6 -13.68 7.91 1.82
C LEU A 6 -13.52 6.44 1.40
N ILE A 7 -12.53 6.13 0.57
CA ILE A 7 -12.22 4.77 0.11
C ILE A 7 -10.78 4.43 0.52
N PRO A 8 -10.59 3.69 1.63
CA PRO A 8 -9.30 3.11 1.96
C PRO A 8 -8.88 2.04 0.95
N VAL A 9 -7.62 2.03 0.54
CA VAL A 9 -7.05 1.05 -0.39
C VAL A 9 -5.79 0.40 0.19
N ASP A 10 -5.61 -0.90 -0.05
CA ASP A 10 -4.49 -1.72 0.42
C ASP A 10 -3.92 -2.63 -0.69
N ASN A 11 -4.25 -2.33 -1.95
CA ASN A 11 -3.91 -3.10 -3.15
C ASN A 11 -4.49 -4.54 -3.20
N SER A 12 -5.34 -4.92 -2.25
CA SER A 12 -6.05 -6.20 -2.29
C SER A 12 -7.11 -6.22 -3.39
N ARG A 13 -7.60 -7.43 -3.74
CA ARG A 13 -8.74 -7.58 -4.65
C ARG A 13 -9.99 -6.90 -4.10
N HIS A 14 -10.17 -6.92 -2.79
CA HIS A 14 -11.32 -6.32 -2.12
C HIS A 14 -11.30 -4.81 -2.19
N SER A 15 -10.14 -4.16 -1.97
CA SER A 15 -10.06 -2.71 -2.10
C SER A 15 -10.31 -2.24 -3.54
N LYS A 16 -9.83 -2.99 -4.54
CA LYS A 16 -10.10 -2.70 -5.96
C LYS A 16 -11.60 -2.79 -6.29
N ALA A 17 -12.28 -3.80 -5.73
CA ALA A 17 -13.74 -3.90 -5.85
C ALA A 17 -14.45 -2.74 -5.14
N ALA A 18 -14.00 -2.36 -3.95
CA ALA A 18 -14.54 -1.23 -3.20
C ALA A 18 -14.41 0.10 -3.96
N VAL A 19 -13.29 0.34 -4.65
CA VAL A 19 -13.12 1.50 -5.55
C VAL A 19 -14.18 1.49 -6.65
N THR A 20 -14.42 0.34 -7.29
CA THR A 20 -15.41 0.22 -8.37
C THR A 20 -16.82 0.57 -7.87
N TRP A 21 -17.20 0.04 -6.72
CA TRP A 21 -18.51 0.33 -6.12
C TRP A 21 -18.63 1.76 -5.59
N GLY A 22 -17.58 2.28 -4.96
CA GLY A 22 -17.55 3.66 -4.45
C GLY A 22 -17.70 4.69 -5.56
N VAL A 23 -17.06 4.48 -6.72
CA VAL A 23 -17.24 5.32 -7.91
C VAL A 23 -18.69 5.28 -8.42
N ARG A 24 -19.31 4.10 -8.47
CA ARG A 24 -20.73 3.98 -8.86
C ARG A 24 -21.64 4.73 -7.90
N LEU A 25 -21.41 4.58 -6.60
CA LEU A 25 -22.18 5.24 -5.55
C LEU A 25 -22.05 6.76 -5.62
N ALA A 26 -20.82 7.27 -5.77
CA ALA A 26 -20.56 8.70 -5.88
C ALA A 26 -21.26 9.32 -7.09
N ARG A 27 -21.26 8.62 -8.24
CA ARG A 27 -21.97 9.07 -9.45
C ARG A 27 -23.48 9.16 -9.23
N SER A 28 -24.08 8.16 -8.58
CA SER A 28 -25.52 8.16 -8.29
C SER A 28 -25.94 9.30 -7.39
N PHE A 29 -25.03 9.81 -6.55
CA PHE A 29 -25.35 10.80 -5.52
C PHE A 29 -24.71 12.17 -5.74
N GLY A 30 -23.94 12.35 -6.81
CA GLY A 30 -23.15 13.56 -7.03
C GLY A 30 -22.07 13.80 -5.96
N SER A 31 -21.59 12.74 -5.31
CA SER A 31 -20.62 12.83 -4.22
C SER A 31 -19.20 13.08 -4.73
N SER A 32 -18.35 13.61 -3.84
CA SER A 32 -16.89 13.58 -4.00
C SER A 32 -16.28 12.34 -3.35
N ILE A 33 -15.13 11.89 -3.87
CA ILE A 33 -14.38 10.74 -3.34
C ILE A 33 -13.01 11.19 -2.87
N THR A 34 -12.57 10.65 -1.73
CA THR A 34 -11.17 10.68 -1.30
C THR A 34 -10.65 9.24 -1.21
N GLY A 35 -9.56 8.94 -1.92
CA GLY A 35 -8.82 7.69 -1.75
C GLY A 35 -7.77 7.80 -0.65
N LEU A 36 -7.61 6.78 0.18
CA LEU A 36 -6.61 6.75 1.25
C LEU A 36 -5.81 5.45 1.20
N HIS A 37 -4.49 5.56 1.06
CA HIS A 37 -3.57 4.44 1.27
C HIS A 37 -2.66 4.80 2.44
N VAL A 38 -2.63 3.96 3.48
CA VAL A 38 -1.75 4.17 4.63
C VAL A 38 -0.53 3.27 4.45
N PHE A 39 0.65 3.89 4.47
CA PHE A 39 1.93 3.20 4.39
C PHE A 39 2.71 3.47 5.69
N ALA A 40 2.95 2.41 6.48
CA ALA A 40 3.68 2.51 7.74
C ALA A 40 5.17 2.29 7.50
N ALA A 41 5.85 3.32 7.02
CA ALA A 41 7.18 3.18 6.44
C ALA A 41 8.25 2.70 7.45
N ARG A 42 8.23 3.22 8.69
CA ARG A 42 9.08 2.72 9.78
C ARG A 42 8.87 1.25 10.12
N LEU A 43 7.61 0.78 10.09
CA LEU A 43 7.29 -0.63 10.30
C LEU A 43 7.88 -1.49 9.16
N HIS A 44 7.83 -0.99 7.92
CA HIS A 44 8.41 -1.66 6.76
C HIS A 44 9.93 -1.75 6.84
N ASP A 45 10.64 -0.70 7.27
CA ASP A 45 12.10 -0.71 7.48
C ASP A 45 12.51 -1.74 8.54
N ASP A 46 11.87 -1.68 9.72
CA ASP A 46 12.15 -2.60 10.83
C ASP A 46 11.89 -4.06 10.42
N ARG A 47 10.82 -4.30 9.65
CA ARG A 47 10.49 -5.65 9.20
C ARG A 47 11.43 -6.16 8.12
N PHE A 48 11.87 -5.30 7.20
CA PHE A 48 12.86 -5.64 6.19
C PHE A 48 14.18 -6.08 6.83
N LYS A 49 14.72 -5.30 7.77
CA LYS A 49 15.96 -5.63 8.49
C LYS A 49 15.88 -6.97 9.23
N GLN A 50 14.75 -7.27 9.86
CA GLN A 50 14.53 -8.56 10.54
C GLN A 50 14.49 -9.75 9.57
N MET A 51 14.00 -9.53 8.36
CA MET A 51 13.81 -10.59 7.36
C MET A 51 15.00 -10.72 6.40
N GLU A 52 15.99 -9.84 6.48
CA GLU A 52 17.12 -9.77 5.55
C GLU A 52 17.83 -11.11 5.40
N VAL A 53 18.10 -11.79 6.52
CA VAL A 53 18.75 -13.12 6.57
C VAL A 53 17.88 -14.26 6.02
N THR A 54 16.58 -14.02 5.81
CA THR A 54 15.61 -14.99 5.31
C THR A 54 15.24 -14.78 3.85
N LEU A 55 15.78 -13.74 3.20
CA LEU A 55 15.53 -13.49 1.79
C LEU A 55 16.09 -14.63 0.91
N PRO A 56 15.45 -14.95 -0.23
CA PRO A 56 15.99 -15.90 -1.19
C PRO A 56 17.42 -15.57 -1.61
N GLU A 57 18.24 -16.59 -1.93
CA GLU A 57 19.67 -16.46 -2.22
C GLU A 57 19.99 -15.38 -3.27
N ARG A 58 19.16 -15.24 -4.32
CA ARG A 58 19.28 -14.19 -5.34
C ARG A 58 19.23 -12.74 -4.81
N TYR A 59 18.77 -12.55 -3.57
CA TYR A 59 18.71 -11.26 -2.90
C TYR A 59 19.73 -11.11 -1.78
N GLN A 60 20.50 -12.15 -1.43
CA GLN A 60 21.49 -12.14 -0.36
C GLN A 60 22.81 -11.46 -0.77
N GLU A 61 23.00 -11.18 -2.06
CA GLU A 61 24.17 -10.43 -2.54
C GLU A 61 24.19 -9.02 -1.93
N GLU A 62 25.31 -8.61 -1.33
CA GLU A 62 25.43 -7.34 -0.60
C GLU A 62 25.05 -6.11 -1.45
N LYS A 63 25.34 -6.14 -2.75
CA LYS A 63 24.91 -5.08 -3.68
C LYS A 63 23.38 -4.98 -3.76
N THR A 64 22.70 -6.12 -3.79
CA THR A 64 21.24 -6.22 -3.84
C THR A 64 20.63 -5.84 -2.50
N LEU A 65 21.18 -6.35 -1.38
CA LEU A 65 20.76 -5.97 -0.04
C LEU A 65 20.93 -4.48 0.23
N SER A 66 22.08 -3.91 -0.13
CA SER A 66 22.34 -2.48 -0.01
C SER A 66 21.31 -1.64 -0.77
N HIS A 67 20.95 -2.05 -1.99
CA HIS A 67 19.88 -1.40 -2.75
C HIS A 67 18.52 -1.54 -2.04
N GLN A 68 18.19 -2.74 -1.54
CA GLN A 68 16.95 -3.00 -0.82
C GLN A 68 16.84 -2.19 0.47
N ARG A 69 17.92 -2.07 1.26
CA ARG A 69 17.99 -1.19 2.44
C ARG A 69 17.71 0.27 2.07
N LEU A 70 18.24 0.73 0.94
CA LEU A 70 18.07 2.12 0.47
C LEU A 70 16.62 2.44 0.10
N VAL A 71 15.91 1.49 -0.54
CA VAL A 71 14.49 1.69 -0.92
C VAL A 71 13.51 1.43 0.22
N HIS A 72 13.92 0.74 1.29
CA HIS A 72 13.12 0.50 2.49
C HIS A 72 13.43 1.45 3.64
N LYS A 73 14.43 2.33 3.49
CA LYS A 73 14.79 3.34 4.48
C LYS A 73 13.86 4.55 4.37
N ASP A 74 13.28 4.93 5.50
CA ASP A 74 12.59 6.21 5.71
C ASP A 74 13.54 7.42 5.72
#